data_AF-A0A948RW43-F1
#
_entry.id   AF-A0A948RW43-F1
#
_cell.length_a   1.000
_cell.length_b   1.000
_cell.length_c   1.000
_cell.angle_alpha   90.00
_cell.angle_beta   90.00
_cell.angle_gamma   90.00
#
_symmetry.space_group_name_H-M   'P 1'
#
loop_
_entity.id
_entity.type
_entity.pdbx_description
1 polymer ?
#
loop_
_entity_poly.entity_id
_entity_poly.type
_entity_poly.pdbx_seq_one_letter_code
_entity_poly.pdbx_strand_id
1 'polypeptide(L)'
;MMIKPDAVRRNLCGWILKTVEEAGLSIRQMTLIHLTPEAAKGFYHVHQGKPFLNDLVEYMSSGPIVVAVLEGEGAILGLRKIVGATDPAKAEPGTIRGEVGLNVQENSVHASDSEASAVSEIAYYGLDEIWRKP
;
A
#
# COMPACT_ATOMS: atom_id res chain seq x y z
N MET A 1 4.58 -0.41 1.97
CA MET A 1 3.65 0.03 0.90
C MET A 1 2.82 -1.16 0.46
N MET A 2 1.59 -0.91 0.00
CA MET A 2 0.78 -1.91 -0.68
C MET A 2 0.18 -1.33 -1.96
N ILE A 3 0.29 -2.05 -3.06
CA ILE A 3 -0.39 -1.78 -4.33
C ILE A 3 -1.70 -2.56 -4.32
N LYS A 4 -2.82 -1.83 -4.44
CA LYS A 4 -4.18 -2.33 -4.26
C LYS A 4 -4.69 -3.10 -5.48
N PRO A 5 -5.82 -3.85 -5.36
CA PRO A 5 -6.31 -4.70 -6.45
C PRO A 5 -6.67 -3.95 -7.73
N ASP A 6 -7.13 -2.69 -7.64
CA ASP A 6 -7.39 -1.84 -8.82
C ASP A 6 -6.12 -1.65 -9.66
N ALA A 7 -5.01 -1.29 -9.00
CA ALA A 7 -3.75 -0.98 -9.65
C ALA A 7 -3.09 -2.24 -10.23
N VAL A 8 -3.17 -3.37 -9.52
CA VAL A 8 -2.69 -4.66 -10.04
C VAL A 8 -3.47 -5.04 -11.29
N ARG A 9 -4.82 -4.99 -11.26
CA ARG A 9 -5.70 -5.31 -12.39
C ARG A 9 -5.46 -4.41 -13.60
N ARG A 10 -5.10 -3.15 -13.37
CA ARG A 10 -4.80 -2.15 -14.40
C ARG A 10 -3.34 -2.20 -14.88
N ASN A 11 -2.56 -3.20 -14.47
CA ASN A 11 -1.15 -3.39 -14.83
C ASN A 11 -0.24 -2.21 -14.45
N LEU A 12 -0.52 -1.55 -13.32
CA LEU A 12 0.19 -0.35 -12.87
C LEU A 12 1.36 -0.64 -11.92
N CYS A 13 1.60 -1.91 -11.54
CA CYS A 13 2.67 -2.27 -10.61
C CYS A 13 4.03 -1.74 -11.04
N GLY A 14 4.42 -1.96 -12.31
CA GLY A 14 5.72 -1.51 -12.82
C GLY A 14 5.90 0.00 -12.77
N TRP A 15 4.84 0.76 -13.11
CA TRP A 15 4.87 2.21 -13.04
C TRP A 15 4.98 2.71 -11.58
N ILE A 16 4.19 2.14 -10.67
CA ILE A 16 4.22 2.51 -9.24
C ILE A 16 5.59 2.22 -8.62
N LEU A 17 6.15 1.04 -8.88
CA LEU A 17 7.46 0.65 -8.36
C LEU A 17 8.57 1.57 -8.92
N LYS A 18 8.53 1.88 -10.22
CA LYS A 18 9.44 2.85 -10.84
C LYS A 18 9.36 4.22 -10.15
N THR A 19 8.17 4.74 -9.89
CA THR A 19 7.98 6.04 -9.20
C THR A 19 8.58 6.02 -7.79
N VAL A 20 8.46 4.89 -7.08
CA VAL A 20 9.08 4.70 -5.76
C VAL A 20 10.61 4.71 -5.84
N GLU A 21 11.18 3.99 -6.81
CA GLU A 21 12.63 3.92 -7.01
C GLU A 21 13.22 5.28 -7.45
N GLU A 22 12.55 5.99 -8.35
CA GLU A 22 12.94 7.34 -8.79
C GLU A 22 12.88 8.37 -7.66
N ALA A 23 12.08 8.12 -6.62
CA ALA A 23 12.03 8.94 -5.41
C ALA A 23 13.15 8.63 -4.41
N GLY A 24 14.08 7.71 -4.75
CA GLY A 24 15.22 7.35 -3.91
C GLY A 24 14.92 6.30 -2.85
N LEU A 25 13.78 5.59 -2.95
CA LEU A 25 13.46 4.47 -2.06
C LEU A 25 13.82 3.15 -2.74
N SER A 26 14.37 2.21 -1.99
CA SER A 26 14.71 0.87 -2.47
C SER A 26 13.69 -0.16 -2.00
N ILE A 27 13.40 -1.15 -2.84
CA ILE A 27 12.54 -2.28 -2.47
C ILE A 27 13.39 -3.34 -1.78
N ARG A 28 13.13 -3.60 -0.50
CA ARG A 28 13.84 -4.63 0.27
C ARG A 28 13.20 -6.01 0.13
N GLN A 29 11.88 -6.04 0.09
CA GLN A 29 11.10 -7.25 -0.08
C GLN A 29 9.79 -6.89 -0.74
N MET A 30 9.31 -7.73 -1.67
CA MET A 30 7.95 -7.64 -2.17
C MET A 30 7.36 -9.02 -2.39
N THR A 31 6.04 -9.13 -2.29
CA THR A 31 5.32 -10.34 -2.66
C THR A 31 3.96 -9.99 -3.25
N LEU A 32 3.48 -10.83 -4.17
CA LEU A 32 2.14 -10.79 -4.73
C LEU A 32 1.27 -11.77 -3.95
N ILE A 33 0.22 -11.27 -3.30
CA ILE A 33 -0.68 -12.09 -2.47
C ILE A 33 -2.14 -11.77 -2.79
N HIS A 34 -3.04 -12.71 -2.55
CA HIS A 34 -4.48 -12.48 -2.60
C HIS A 34 -5.03 -12.61 -1.18
N LEU A 35 -5.55 -11.50 -0.62
CA LEU A 35 -6.10 -11.50 0.73
C LEU A 35 -7.45 -12.23 0.78
N THR A 36 -7.64 -13.07 1.79
CA THR A 36 -9.00 -13.49 2.17
C THR A 36 -9.71 -12.31 2.86
N PRO A 37 -11.06 -12.29 2.89
CA PRO A 37 -11.82 -11.29 3.63
C PRO A 37 -11.39 -11.21 5.12
N GLU A 38 -11.06 -12.33 5.74
CA GLU A 38 -10.60 -12.39 7.14
C GLU A 38 -9.25 -11.70 7.30
N ALA A 39 -8.30 -11.95 6.39
CA ALA A 39 -7.00 -11.29 6.38
C ALA A 39 -7.13 -9.77 6.12
N ALA A 40 -7.97 -9.36 5.17
CA ALA A 40 -8.23 -7.95 4.93
C ALA A 40 -8.86 -7.27 6.16
N LYS A 41 -9.82 -7.93 6.81
CA LYS A 41 -10.48 -7.43 8.02
C LYS A 41 -9.50 -7.30 9.21
N GLY A 42 -8.59 -8.26 9.36
CA GLY A 42 -7.55 -8.20 10.40
C GLY A 42 -6.57 -7.05 10.16
N PHE A 43 -6.16 -6.81 8.91
CA PHE A 43 -5.32 -5.67 8.57
C PHE A 43 -6.00 -4.34 8.89
N TYR A 44 -7.26 -4.17 8.46
CA TYR A 44 -8.05 -2.95 8.69
C TYR A 44 -8.78 -2.91 10.03
N HIS A 45 -8.32 -3.64 11.05
CA HIS A 45 -8.98 -3.69 12.36
C HIS A 45 -9.10 -2.31 13.05
N VAL A 46 -8.18 -1.38 12.76
CA VAL A 46 -8.23 0.02 13.25
C VAL A 46 -9.48 0.78 12.77
N HIS A 47 -10.19 0.25 11.77
CA HIS A 47 -11.45 0.80 11.25
C HIS A 47 -12.69 0.03 11.75
N GLN A 48 -12.56 -0.81 12.79
CA GLN A 48 -13.71 -1.48 13.40
C GLN A 48 -14.81 -0.49 13.80
N GLY A 49 -16.05 -0.86 13.49
CA GLY A 49 -17.25 -0.03 13.72
C GLY A 49 -17.44 1.12 12.74
N LYS A 50 -16.53 1.33 11.77
CA LYS A 50 -16.74 2.31 10.69
C LYS A 50 -17.68 1.74 9.63
N PRO A 51 -18.61 2.55 9.07
CA PRO A 51 -19.61 2.07 8.12
C PRO A 51 -19.00 1.54 6.81
N PHE A 52 -17.81 2.01 6.44
CA PHE A 52 -17.11 1.63 5.21
C PHE A 52 -16.21 0.39 5.34
N LEU A 53 -16.08 -0.22 6.53
CA LEU A 53 -15.12 -1.32 6.73
C LEU A 53 -15.45 -2.54 5.87
N ASN A 54 -16.74 -2.89 5.75
CA ASN A 54 -17.14 -4.06 4.97
C ASN A 54 -16.80 -3.87 3.48
N ASP A 55 -17.14 -2.71 2.91
CA ASP A 55 -16.81 -2.38 1.52
C ASP A 55 -15.30 -2.36 1.29
N LEU A 56 -14.53 -1.88 2.27
CA LEU A 56 -13.06 -1.90 2.22
C LEU A 56 -12.51 -3.34 2.23
N VAL A 57 -13.07 -4.22 3.05
CA VAL A 57 -12.68 -5.64 3.12
C VAL A 57 -13.01 -6.38 1.83
N GLU A 58 -14.23 -6.20 1.30
CA GLU A 58 -14.65 -6.78 0.02
C GLU A 58 -13.74 -6.31 -1.11
N TYR A 59 -13.48 -5.00 -1.17
CA TYR A 59 -12.58 -4.43 -2.17
C TYR A 59 -11.17 -5.00 -2.09
N MET A 60 -10.57 -5.05 -0.90
CA MET A 60 -9.19 -5.49 -0.70
C MET A 60 -9.00 -7.00 -0.89
N SER A 61 -10.09 -7.78 -0.83
CA SER A 61 -10.10 -9.22 -1.14
C SER A 61 -10.60 -9.53 -2.56
N SER A 62 -10.94 -8.52 -3.38
CA SER A 62 -11.46 -8.69 -4.74
C SER A 62 -10.42 -9.16 -5.77
N GLY A 63 -9.13 -9.17 -5.42
CA GLY A 63 -8.06 -9.57 -6.32
C GLY A 63 -6.68 -9.51 -5.66
N PRO A 64 -5.61 -9.80 -6.43
CA PRO A 64 -4.25 -9.78 -5.92
C PRO A 64 -3.80 -8.35 -5.56
N ILE A 65 -2.94 -8.26 -4.55
CA ILE A 65 -2.23 -7.06 -4.13
C ILE A 65 -0.73 -7.33 -4.17
N VAL A 66 0.07 -6.27 -4.32
CA VAL A 66 1.51 -6.33 -4.06
C VAL A 66 1.78 -5.67 -2.73
N VAL A 67 2.45 -6.36 -1.82
CA VAL A 67 2.96 -5.76 -0.59
C VAL A 67 4.48 -5.62 -0.71
N ALA A 68 5.00 -4.45 -0.33
CA ALA A 68 6.41 -4.12 -0.46
C ALA A 68 6.95 -3.44 0.80
N VAL A 69 8.06 -3.97 1.31
CA VAL A 69 8.92 -3.33 2.32
C VAL A 69 9.88 -2.42 1.58
N LEU A 70 9.82 -1.13 1.89
CA LEU A 70 10.64 -0.10 1.28
C LEU A 70 11.61 0.45 2.30
N GLU A 71 12.76 0.90 1.85
CA GLU A 71 13.76 1.57 2.68
C GLU A 71 14.31 2.82 2.01
N GLY A 72 14.95 3.66 2.82
CA GLY A 72 15.57 4.90 2.40
C GLY A 72 15.58 5.90 3.55
N GLU A 73 16.34 6.97 3.40
CA GLU A 73 16.33 8.06 4.38
C GLU A 73 14.95 8.71 4.41
N GLY A 74 14.35 8.80 5.60
CA GLY A 74 13.01 9.38 5.76
C GLY A 74 11.89 8.61 5.03
N ALA A 75 12.05 7.29 4.82
CA ALA A 75 11.20 6.48 3.96
C ALA A 75 9.68 6.68 4.16
N ILE A 76 9.20 6.77 5.40
CA ILE A 76 7.77 6.97 5.69
C ILE A 76 7.27 8.29 5.11
N LEU A 77 7.95 9.39 5.41
CA LEU A 77 7.56 10.72 4.93
C LEU A 77 7.75 10.85 3.42
N GLY A 78 8.87 10.35 2.89
CA GLY A 78 9.18 10.32 1.47
C GLY A 78 8.12 9.56 0.67
N LEU A 79 7.76 8.36 1.13
CA LEU A 79 6.71 7.56 0.51
C LEU A 79 5.35 8.28 0.53
N ARG A 80 4.95 8.86 1.67
CA ARG A 80 3.68 9.58 1.75
C ARG A 80 3.62 10.78 0.82
N LYS A 81 4.74 11.48 0.65
CA LYS A 81 4.85 12.62 -0.26
C LYS A 81 4.60 12.19 -1.71
N ILE A 82 5.23 11.11 -2.17
CA ILE A 82 5.04 10.62 -3.56
C ILE A 82 3.70 9.92 -3.77
N VAL A 83 3.11 9.34 -2.72
CA VAL A 83 1.79 8.71 -2.79
C VAL A 83 0.68 9.75 -2.98
N GLY A 84 0.76 10.89 -2.31
CA GLY A 84 -0.22 11.96 -2.41
C GLY A 84 -1.47 11.76 -1.54
N ALA A 85 -2.38 12.73 -1.60
CA ALA A 85 -3.60 12.77 -0.79
C ALA A 85 -4.49 11.53 -1.02
N THR A 86 -5.20 11.09 0.01
CA THR A 86 -6.07 9.88 -0.04
C THR A 86 -7.13 9.94 -1.13
N ASP A 87 -7.68 11.13 -1.37
CA ASP A 87 -8.61 11.41 -2.45
C ASP A 87 -7.80 11.83 -3.69
N PRO A 88 -7.79 11.03 -4.78
CA PRO A 88 -7.09 11.37 -6.01
C PRO A 88 -7.43 12.75 -6.55
N ALA A 89 -8.68 13.21 -6.39
CA ALA A 89 -9.11 14.53 -6.84
C ALA A 89 -8.46 15.70 -6.07
N LYS A 90 -7.83 15.41 -4.92
CA LYS A 90 -7.09 16.36 -4.08
C LYS A 90 -5.59 16.06 -4.04
N ALA A 91 -5.13 15.06 -4.79
CA ALA A 91 -3.73 14.70 -4.86
C ALA A 91 -3.03 15.60 -5.88
N GLU A 92 -1.82 16.06 -5.54
CA GLU A 92 -1.04 16.91 -6.44
C GLU A 92 -0.65 16.12 -7.71
N PRO A 93 -0.62 16.78 -8.89
CA PRO A 93 -0.06 16.19 -10.11
C PRO A 93 1.35 15.66 -9.88
N GLY A 94 1.67 14.51 -10.49
CA GLY A 94 2.93 13.80 -10.30
C GLY A 94 2.99 12.89 -9.07
N THR A 95 1.99 12.91 -8.18
CA THR A 95 1.87 11.89 -7.12
C THR A 95 1.20 10.63 -7.66
N ILE A 96 1.47 9.46 -7.07
CA ILE A 96 0.90 8.18 -7.50
C ILE A 96 -0.64 8.27 -7.54
N ARG A 97 -1.27 8.81 -6.50
CA ARG A 97 -2.73 8.94 -6.47
C ARG A 97 -3.25 9.98 -7.45
N GLY A 98 -2.53 11.08 -7.66
CA GLY A 98 -2.91 12.11 -8.64
C GLY A 98 -2.85 11.60 -10.09
N GLU A 99 -1.88 10.74 -10.40
CA GLU A 99 -1.69 10.22 -11.76
C GLU A 99 -2.60 9.03 -12.08
N VAL A 100 -2.80 8.10 -11.13
CA VAL A 100 -3.47 6.82 -11.43
C VAL A 100 -4.65 6.46 -10.55
N GLY A 101 -4.89 7.18 -9.45
CA GLY A 101 -6.03 6.92 -8.57
C GLY A 101 -7.36 7.24 -9.24
N LEU A 102 -8.38 6.41 -9.00
CA LEU A 102 -9.72 6.58 -9.61
C LEU A 102 -10.69 7.30 -8.69
N ASN A 103 -10.69 6.93 -7.41
CA ASN A 103 -11.55 7.49 -6.37
C ASN A 103 -10.96 7.17 -4.98
N VAL A 104 -11.65 7.54 -3.91
CA VAL A 104 -11.16 7.35 -2.53
C VAL A 104 -10.92 5.87 -2.17
N GLN A 105 -11.74 4.95 -2.67
CA GLN A 105 -11.59 3.50 -2.42
C GLN A 105 -10.48 2.92 -3.31
N GLU A 106 -10.56 3.18 -4.62
CA GLU A 106 -9.63 2.78 -5.68
C GLU A 106 -8.54 3.85 -5.91
N ASN A 107 -7.86 4.23 -4.83
CA ASN A 107 -6.72 5.15 -4.86
C ASN A 107 -5.37 4.44 -5.07
N SER A 108 -5.39 3.23 -5.63
CA SER A 108 -4.24 2.46 -6.13
C SER A 108 -3.18 1.99 -5.13
N VAL A 109 -2.91 2.72 -4.04
CA VAL A 109 -1.88 2.36 -3.06
C VAL A 109 -2.26 2.71 -1.62
N HIS A 110 -1.73 1.92 -0.68
CA HIS A 110 -1.66 2.19 0.75
C HIS A 110 -0.20 2.41 1.19
N ALA A 111 0.00 3.36 2.08
CA ALA A 111 1.30 3.68 2.68
C ALA A 111 1.13 3.93 4.17
N SER A 112 2.01 3.31 4.96
CA SER A 112 2.06 3.43 6.42
C SER A 112 2.23 4.91 6.81
N ASP A 113 1.60 5.32 7.91
CA ASP A 113 1.57 6.73 8.35
C ASP A 113 2.66 7.09 9.36
N SER A 114 3.23 6.08 9.99
CA SER A 114 4.18 6.16 11.11
C SER A 114 5.08 4.93 11.14
N GLU A 115 6.22 5.03 11.82
CA GLU A 115 7.10 3.88 12.04
C GLU A 115 6.37 2.74 12.78
N ALA A 116 5.58 3.06 13.79
CA ALA A 116 4.78 2.09 14.53
C ALA A 116 3.78 1.34 13.62
N SER A 117 3.07 2.06 12.75
CA SER A 117 2.21 1.43 11.74
C SER A 117 3.02 0.56 10.78
N ALA A 118 4.16 1.02 10.29
CA ALA A 118 4.97 0.29 9.34
C ALA A 118 5.47 -1.04 9.93
N VAL A 119 5.97 -1.03 11.16
CA VAL A 119 6.40 -2.25 11.88
C VAL A 119 5.24 -3.23 12.02
N SER A 120 4.07 -2.75 12.47
CA SER A 120 2.89 -3.60 12.64
C SER A 120 2.39 -4.17 11.30
N GLU A 121 2.38 -3.38 10.24
CA GLU A 121 1.91 -3.78 8.91
C GLU A 121 2.88 -4.79 8.25
N ILE A 122 4.19 -4.60 8.40
CA ILE A 122 5.22 -5.53 7.91
C ILE A 122 5.08 -6.89 8.60
N ALA A 123 4.95 -6.89 9.93
CA ALA A 123 4.76 -8.10 10.71
C ALA A 123 3.45 -8.81 10.36
N TYR A 124 2.37 -8.05 10.10
CA TYR A 124 1.07 -8.62 9.74
C TYR A 124 1.13 -9.50 8.48
N TYR A 125 1.95 -9.11 7.49
CA TYR A 125 2.12 -9.86 6.25
C TYR A 125 3.25 -10.90 6.28
N GLY A 126 3.90 -11.12 7.44
CA GLY A 126 5.04 -12.03 7.55
C GLY A 126 6.22 -11.63 6.66
N LEU A 127 6.35 -10.33 6.35
CA LEU A 127 7.44 -9.81 5.51
C LEU A 127 8.71 -9.55 6.32
N ASP A 128 8.75 -10.00 7.57
CA ASP A 128 9.91 -10.02 8.44
C ASP A 128 10.78 -11.28 8.24
N GLU A 129 10.28 -12.31 7.51
CA GLU A 129 10.99 -13.59 7.30
C GLU A 129 12.27 -13.54 6.43
N ILE A 130 12.84 -12.36 6.16
CA ILE A 130 14.20 -12.23 5.58
C ILE A 130 15.09 -11.26 6.40
N TRP A 131 14.79 -11.06 7.69
CA TRP A 131 15.70 -10.38 8.63
C TRP A 131 16.54 -11.35 9.49
N ARG A 132 16.31 -12.66 9.38
CA ARG A 132 17.06 -13.70 10.11
C ARG A 132 17.45 -14.89 9.23
N LYS A 133 18.37 -14.70 8.29
CA LYS A 133 19.33 -15.72 7.86
C LYS A 133 20.61 -15.05 7.36
N PRO A 134 21.77 -15.26 8.02
CA PRO A 134 22.99 -15.51 7.27
C PRO A 134 22.86 -16.80 6.45
#